data_AF-A0A699TBV3-F1
#
_entry.id   AF-A0A699TBV3-F1
#
_cell.length_a   1.000
_cell.length_b   1.000
_cell.length_c   1.000
_cell.angle_alpha   90.00
_cell.angle_beta   90.00
_cell.angle_gamma   90.00
#
_symmetry.space_group_name_H-M   'P 1'
#
loop_
_entity.id
_entity.type
_entity.pdbx_description
1 polymer ?
#
loop_
_entity_poly.entity_id
_entity_poly.type
_entity_poly.pdbx_seq_one_letter_code
_entity_poly.pdbx_strand_id
1 'polypeptide(L)'
;MVISLKWIYKVKLDELGGILKNKARLVARGYRQEERIDFEESFAPVARLEAIWIFLAYDAHKNMVVYQMDVKTAFLNGNLQEEVYVSQPDGFVDPDNPNHMYKLKKALYGLKQAPRAWY
;
A
#
# COMPACT_ATOMS: atom_id res chain seq x y z
N MET A 1 19.33 -1.17 3.10
CA MET A 1 19.25 -2.24 2.06
C MET A 1 18.50 -1.71 0.84
N VAL A 2 18.70 -2.28 -0.36
CA VAL A 2 17.97 -1.87 -1.58
C VAL A 2 16.83 -2.85 -1.86
N ILE A 3 15.60 -2.34 -1.88
CA ILE A 3 14.42 -3.18 -2.11
C ILE A 3 14.15 -3.28 -3.61
N SER A 4 14.05 -4.51 -4.11
CA SER A 4 13.66 -4.73 -5.51
C SER A 4 12.18 -4.49 -5.71
N LEU A 5 11.82 -3.98 -6.89
CA LEU A 5 10.44 -3.76 -7.29
C LEU A 5 9.92 -4.90 -8.18
N LYS A 6 8.60 -4.97 -8.33
CA LYS A 6 7.93 -5.85 -9.28
C LYS A 6 6.64 -5.23 -9.77
N TRP A 7 6.40 -5.33 -11.07
CA TRP A 7 5.09 -5.02 -11.66
C TRP A 7 4.12 -6.18 -11.45
N ILE A 8 2.92 -5.86 -10.98
CA ILE A 8 1.79 -6.78 -10.90
C ILE A 8 0.70 -6.29 -11.83
N TYR A 9 0.39 -7.11 -12.83
CA TYR A 9 -0.68 -6.87 -13.79
C TYR A 9 -1.92 -7.67 -13.40
N LYS A 10 -3.08 -7.05 -13.46
CA LYS A 10 -4.37 -7.72 -13.22
C LYS A 10 -5.43 -7.13 -14.13
N VAL A 11 -6.09 -7.99 -14.88
CA VAL A 11 -7.29 -7.64 -15.64
C VAL A 11 -8.50 -7.81 -14.71
N LYS A 12 -9.36 -6.79 -14.64
CA LYS A 12 -10.69 -6.89 -14.05
C LYS A 12 -11.68 -7.18 -15.16
N LEU A 13 -12.42 -8.26 -15.00
CA LEU A 13 -13.53 -8.63 -15.87
C LEU A 13 -14.85 -8.19 -15.25
N ASP A 14 -15.86 -7.98 -16.08
CA ASP A 14 -17.25 -7.86 -15.68
C ASP A 14 -17.89 -9.26 -15.47
N GLU A 15 -19.17 -9.29 -15.12
CA GLU A 15 -19.93 -10.54 -14.88
C GLU A 15 -20.10 -11.39 -16.15
N LEU A 16 -20.00 -10.78 -17.33
CA LEU A 16 -20.12 -11.43 -18.63
C LEU A 16 -18.74 -11.82 -19.22
N GLY A 17 -17.65 -11.60 -18.48
CA GLY A 17 -16.29 -11.90 -18.91
C GLY A 17 -15.65 -10.83 -19.81
N GLY A 18 -16.30 -9.70 -20.02
CA GLY A 18 -15.76 -8.54 -20.73
C GLY A 18 -14.67 -7.82 -19.92
N ILE A 19 -13.70 -7.20 -20.60
CA ILE A 19 -12.62 -6.47 -19.92
C ILE A 19 -13.16 -5.14 -19.40
N LEU A 20 -13.32 -5.03 -18.09
CA LEU A 20 -13.71 -3.80 -17.41
C LEU A 20 -12.51 -2.86 -17.22
N LYS A 21 -11.36 -3.39 -16.77
CA LYS A 21 -10.18 -2.57 -16.47
C LYS A 21 -8.88 -3.35 -16.41
N ASN A 22 -7.86 -2.83 -17.09
CA ASN A 22 -6.47 -3.27 -16.90
C ASN A 22 -5.85 -2.52 -15.72
N LYS A 23 -5.25 -3.25 -14.78
CA LYS A 23 -4.53 -2.68 -13.64
C LYS A 23 -3.07 -3.07 -13.70
N ALA A 24 -2.19 -2.10 -13.52
CA ALA A 24 -0.78 -2.30 -13.22
C ALA A 24 -0.50 -1.72 -11.83
N ARG A 25 0.32 -2.41 -11.04
CA ARG A 25 0.77 -1.95 -9.72
C ARG A 25 2.25 -2.19 -9.59
N LEU A 26 2.98 -1.17 -9.15
CA LEU A 26 4.37 -1.31 -8.74
C LEU A 26 4.40 -1.66 -7.26
N VAL A 27 5.06 -2.77 -6.92
CA VAL A 27 5.07 -3.33 -5.57
C VAL A 27 6.50 -3.58 -5.13
N ALA A 28 6.82 -3.18 -3.91
CA ALA A 28 8.08 -3.45 -3.25
C ALA A 28 8.11 -4.91 -2.78
N ARG A 29 9.24 -5.57 -2.96
CA ARG A 29 9.46 -6.93 -2.45
C ARG A 29 9.83 -6.91 -0.96
N GLY A 30 8.93 -6.38 -0.13
CA GLY A 30 9.20 -6.18 1.30
C GLY A 30 9.29 -7.45 2.14
N TYR A 31 9.09 -8.64 1.55
CA TYR A 31 9.46 -9.91 2.20
C TYR A 31 10.98 -10.05 2.41
N ARG A 32 11.79 -9.21 1.74
CA ARG A 32 13.23 -9.13 1.97
C ARG A 32 13.62 -8.14 3.06
N GLN A 33 12.68 -7.35 3.60
CA GLN A 33 12.98 -6.38 4.65
C GLN A 33 13.22 -7.07 5.99
N GLU A 34 14.21 -6.60 6.73
CA GLU A 34 14.55 -7.09 8.06
C GLU A 34 13.99 -6.16 9.14
N GLU A 35 13.31 -6.74 10.14
CA GLU A 35 12.78 -6.01 11.29
C GLU A 35 13.93 -5.42 12.11
N ARG A 36 13.75 -4.21 12.64
CA ARG A 36 14.75 -3.38 13.34
C ARG A 36 15.90 -2.88 12.47
N ILE A 37 15.92 -3.21 11.18
CA ILE A 37 16.91 -2.72 10.21
C ILE A 37 16.22 -1.84 9.16
N ASP A 38 15.23 -2.39 8.47
CA ASP A 38 14.50 -1.70 7.39
C ASP A 38 13.13 -1.14 7.84
N PHE A 39 12.61 -1.60 8.97
CA PHE A 39 11.39 -1.12 9.61
C PHE A 39 11.38 -1.50 11.09
N GLU A 40 10.73 -0.69 11.94
CA GLU A 40 10.64 -0.97 13.38
C GLU A 40 9.53 -1.96 13.73
N GLU A 41 8.34 -1.76 13.14
CA GLU A 41 7.15 -2.56 13.47
C GLU A 41 6.28 -2.76 12.21
N SER A 42 5.68 -3.94 12.08
CA SER A 42 4.64 -4.19 11.08
C SER A 42 3.26 -3.85 11.65
N PHE A 43 2.49 -3.04 10.93
CA PHE A 43 1.15 -2.63 11.35
C PHE A 43 0.09 -3.15 10.39
N ALA A 44 -1.06 -3.54 10.93
CA ALA A 44 -2.25 -3.89 10.15
C ALA A 44 -3.43 -3.06 10.69
N PRO A 45 -3.90 -2.03 9.96
CA PRO A 45 -5.05 -1.21 10.37
C PRO A 45 -6.34 -1.99 10.13
N VAL A 46 -6.62 -2.99 10.97
CA VAL A 46 -7.86 -3.77 10.91
C VAL A 46 -8.67 -3.46 12.15
N ALA A 47 -9.79 -2.76 11.96
CA ALA A 47 -10.75 -2.56 13.03
C ALA A 47 -11.37 -3.92 13.42
N ARG A 48 -11.50 -4.15 14.72
CA ARG A 48 -12.16 -5.35 15.25
C ARG A 48 -13.66 -5.29 14.96
N LEU A 49 -14.26 -6.44 14.63
CA LEU A 49 -15.67 -6.51 14.25
C LEU A 49 -16.59 -6.09 15.41
N GLU A 50 -16.21 -6.44 16.63
CA GLU A 50 -16.92 -6.07 17.85
C GLU A 50 -16.96 -4.54 18.04
N ALA A 51 -15.84 -3.86 17.75
CA ALA A 51 -15.78 -2.40 17.82
C ALA A 51 -16.67 -1.74 16.77
N ILE A 52 -16.70 -2.29 15.54
CA ILE A 52 -17.57 -1.81 14.47
C ILE A 52 -19.05 -2.01 14.86
N TRP A 53 -19.42 -3.15 15.42
CA TRP A 53 -20.79 -3.42 15.85
C TRP A 53 -21.23 -2.50 16.99
N ILE A 54 -20.38 -2.27 18.00
CA ILE A 54 -20.68 -1.33 19.08
C ILE A 54 -20.86 0.08 18.54
N PHE A 55 -19.99 0.52 17.63
CA PHE A 55 -20.09 1.82 16.96
C PHE A 55 -21.44 1.97 16.22
N LEU A 56 -21.79 1.01 15.36
CA LEU A 56 -23.04 1.05 14.60
C LEU A 56 -24.28 0.97 15.50
N ALA A 57 -24.26 0.16 16.56
CA ALA A 57 -25.36 0.06 17.51
C ALA A 57 -25.58 1.38 18.26
N TYR A 58 -24.48 2.04 18.66
CA TYR A 58 -24.53 3.34 19.31
C TYR A 58 -25.06 4.42 18.38
N ASP A 59 -24.59 4.47 17.13
CA ASP A 59 -25.04 5.44 16.13
C ASP A 59 -26.53 5.28 15.84
N ALA A 60 -27.00 4.03 15.70
CA ALA A 60 -28.42 3.74 15.53
C ALA A 60 -29.25 4.20 16.74
N HIS A 61 -28.79 3.95 17.97
CA HIS A 61 -29.45 4.41 19.19
C HIS A 61 -29.49 5.95 19.31
N LYS A 62 -28.47 6.64 18.82
CA LYS A 62 -28.38 8.11 18.82
C LYS A 62 -29.01 8.76 17.60
N ASN A 63 -29.59 7.99 16.68
CA ASN A 63 -30.13 8.45 15.41
C ASN A 63 -29.10 9.26 14.60
N MET A 64 -27.84 8.81 14.61
CA MET A 64 -26.72 9.41 13.89
C MET A 64 -26.62 8.82 12.48
N VAL A 65 -26.20 9.64 11.52
CA VAL A 65 -25.93 9.21 10.15
C VAL A 65 -24.47 8.82 10.01
N VAL A 66 -24.20 7.60 9.54
CA VAL A 66 -22.86 7.08 9.30
C VAL A 66 -22.49 7.24 7.82
N TYR A 67 -21.30 7.75 7.56
CA TYR A 67 -20.73 7.84 6.22
C TYR A 67 -19.54 6.90 6.08
N GLN A 68 -19.43 6.24 4.91
CA GLN A 68 -18.30 5.39 4.57
C GLN A 68 -17.53 6.00 3.38
N MET A 69 -16.20 6.01 3.46
CA MET A 69 -15.33 6.44 2.38
C MET A 69 -14.25 5.37 2.13
N ASP A 70 -14.09 4.98 0.87
CA ASP A 70 -12.96 4.16 0.41
C ASP A 70 -11.92 5.05 -0.28
N VAL A 71 -10.72 5.13 0.31
CA VAL A 71 -9.62 5.95 -0.21
C VAL A 71 -8.86 5.16 -1.27
N LYS A 72 -8.92 5.64 -2.51
CA LYS A 72 -8.14 5.05 -3.61
C LYS A 72 -6.65 5.22 -3.32
N THR A 73 -5.92 4.11 -3.47
CA THR A 73 -4.46 4.05 -3.36
C THR A 73 -3.90 4.64 -2.06
N ALA A 74 -4.56 4.38 -0.92
CA ALA A 74 -4.23 4.95 0.38
C ALA A 74 -2.72 4.92 0.72
N PHE A 75 -2.03 3.80 0.48
CA PHE A 75 -0.58 3.71 0.76
C PHE A 75 0.26 4.72 -0.03
N LEU A 76 -0.10 5.03 -1.29
CA LEU A 76 0.66 5.99 -2.10
C LEU A 76 0.53 7.43 -1.59
N ASN A 77 -0.44 7.69 -0.71
CA ASN A 77 -0.65 9.00 -0.11
C ASN A 77 0.13 9.17 1.20
N GLY A 78 0.45 8.07 1.89
CA GLY A 78 1.22 8.07 3.15
C GLY A 78 2.68 8.48 2.96
N ASN A 79 3.16 9.39 3.80
CA ASN A 79 4.58 9.77 3.82
C ASN A 79 5.39 8.68 4.54
N LEU A 80 6.52 8.28 3.95
CA LEU A 80 7.48 7.43 4.66
C LEU A 80 8.34 8.31 5.57
N GLN A 81 8.48 7.92 6.83
CA GLN A 81 9.42 8.54 7.76
C GLN A 81 10.81 7.91 7.60
N GLU A 82 10.86 6.62 7.29
CA GLU A 82 12.09 5.87 7.12
C GLU A 82 12.71 6.08 5.73
N GLU A 83 14.03 6.03 5.66
CA GLU A 83 14.74 6.09 4.39
C GLU A 83 14.69 4.75 3.67
N VAL A 84 13.83 4.65 2.66
CA VAL A 84 13.71 3.44 1.84
C VAL A 84 14.25 3.69 0.44
N TYR A 85 15.25 2.89 0.05
CA TYR A 85 15.82 2.90 -1.30
C TYR A 85 15.36 1.67 -2.08
N VAL A 86 14.99 1.89 -3.34
CA VAL A 86 14.50 0.84 -4.25
C VAL A 86 15.34 0.79 -5.53
N SER A 87 15.41 -0.40 -6.13
CA SER A 87 15.98 -0.55 -7.46
C SER A 87 15.12 0.17 -8.50
N GLN A 88 15.72 0.50 -9.63
CA GLN A 88 14.95 0.96 -10.79
C GLN A 88 13.95 -0.13 -11.21
N PRO A 89 12.70 0.23 -11.56
CA PRO A 89 11.72 -0.74 -11.98
C PRO A 89 12.04 -1.25 -13.39
N ASP A 90 11.74 -2.53 -13.62
CA ASP A 90 11.90 -3.15 -14.94
C ASP A 90 11.16 -2.32 -16.01
N GLY A 91 11.86 -2.00 -17.10
CA GLY A 91 11.37 -1.16 -18.20
C GLY A 91 11.59 0.35 -18.04
N PHE A 92 12.14 0.80 -16.90
CA PHE A 92 12.41 2.22 -16.61
C PHE A 92 13.83 2.46 -16.11
N VAL A 93 14.77 1.57 -16.43
CA VAL A 93 16.18 1.71 -16.07
C VAL A 93 16.79 2.84 -16.90
N ASP A 94 17.42 3.80 -16.23
CA ASP A 94 18.19 4.87 -16.85
C ASP A 94 19.42 4.28 -17.56
N PRO A 95 19.56 4.45 -18.89
CA PRO A 95 20.70 3.92 -19.64
C PRO A 95 22.03 4.57 -19.28
N ASP A 96 22.01 5.85 -18.87
CA ASP A 96 23.22 6.59 -18.49
C ASP A 96 23.64 6.23 -17.05
N ASN A 97 22.66 5.87 -16.22
CA ASN A 97 22.88 5.53 -14.81
C ASN A 97 22.20 4.20 -14.40
N PRO A 98 22.64 3.05 -14.95
CA PRO A 98 21.94 1.78 -14.76
C PRO A 98 21.95 1.30 -13.29
N ASN A 99 22.94 1.72 -12.51
CA ASN A 99 23.11 1.33 -11.12
C ASN A 99 22.48 2.31 -10.11
N HIS A 100 21.81 3.37 -10.59
CA HIS A 100 21.12 4.28 -9.68
C HIS A 100 19.93 3.61 -8.99
N MET A 101 19.55 4.22 -7.87
CA MET A 101 18.47 3.77 -7.01
C MET A 101 17.56 4.95 -6.73
N TYR A 102 16.29 4.66 -6.46
CA TYR A 102 15.33 5.69 -6.10
C TYR A 102 15.08 5.70 -4.61
N LYS A 103 15.05 6.89 -4.02
CA LYS A 103 14.56 7.10 -2.65
C LYS A 103 13.05 7.27 -2.69
N LEU A 104 12.32 6.43 -1.98
CA LEU A 104 10.87 6.56 -1.85
C LEU A 104 10.53 7.72 -0.92
N LYS A 105 9.67 8.63 -1.38
CA LYS A 105 9.08 9.70 -0.56
C LYS A 105 7.73 9.30 0.05
N LYS A 106 7.05 8.35 -0.58
CA LYS A 106 5.72 7.87 -0.24
C LYS A 106 5.73 6.36 -0.06
N ALA A 107 4.83 5.84 0.75
CA ALA A 107 4.72 4.41 0.98
C ALA A 107 4.29 3.69 -0.30
N LEU A 108 4.89 2.52 -0.54
CA LEU A 108 4.57 1.65 -1.67
C LEU A 108 3.93 0.37 -1.16
N TYR A 109 3.06 -0.24 -1.97
CA TYR A 109 2.55 -1.58 -1.69
C TYR A 109 3.69 -2.57 -1.46
N GLY A 110 3.51 -3.46 -0.49
CA GLY A 110 4.46 -4.52 -0.19
C GLY A 110 5.57 -4.14 0.79
N LEU A 111 5.74 -2.86 1.14
CA LEU A 111 6.57 -2.48 2.28
C LEU A 111 5.89 -2.89 3.60
N LYS A 112 6.68 -3.35 4.56
CA LYS A 112 6.19 -3.80 5.88
C LYS A 112 5.59 -2.66 6.72
N GLN A 113 6.12 -1.45 6.57
CA GLN A 113 5.68 -0.25 7.27
C GLN A 113 4.62 0.58 6.51
N ALA A 114 4.30 0.23 5.25
CA ALA A 114 3.34 1.01 4.45
C ALA A 114 1.98 1.27 5.13
N PRO A 115 1.41 0.32 5.91
CA PRO A 115 0.14 0.58 6.57
C PRO A 115 0.23 1.58 7.73
N ARG A 116 1.40 1.71 8.38
CA ARG A 116 1.64 2.71 9.43
C ARG A 116 1.76 4.12 8.84
N ALA A 117 2.34 4.25 7.64
CA ALA A 117 2.50 5.54 6.97
C ALA A 117 1.18 6.27 6.63
N TRP A 118 0.04 5.57 6.74
CA TRP A 118 -1.30 6.13 6.54
C TRP A 118 -2.02 6.51 7.84
N TYR A 119 -1.49 6.09 9.00
CA TYR A 119 -1.98 6.51 10.31
C TYR A 119 -1.41 7.88 10.66
#